data_AF-A0A3D3K3F4-F1
#
_entry.id   AF-A0A3D3K3F4-F1
#
_cell.length_a   1.000
_cell.length_b   1.000
_cell.length_c   1.000
_cell.angle_alpha   90.00
_cell.angle_beta   90.00
_cell.angle_gamma   90.00
#
_symmetry.space_group_name_H-M   'P 1'
#
loop_
_entity.id
_entity.type
_entity.pdbx_description
1 polymer ?
#
loop_
_entity_poly.entity_id
_entity_poly.type
_entity_poly.pdbx_seq_one_letter_code
_entity_poly.pdbx_strand_id
1 'polypeptide(L)' 'AGDVRRAEIPCLTIVDEPCMRYRGVMLDAARHFFTVDEVKRLLDILALHKINTFHWH' A
#
# COMPACT_ATOMS: atom_id res chain seq x y z
N ALA A 1 -11.28 18.34 17.71
CA ALA A 1 -10.44 17.21 18.15
C ALA A 1 -11.27 15.94 18.01
N GLY A 2 -10.85 15.01 17.16
CA GLY A 2 -11.63 13.80 16.84
C GLY A 2 -11.63 12.79 17.99
N ASP A 3 -12.77 12.13 18.18
CA ASP A 3 -13.01 11.09 19.19
C ASP A 3 -12.11 9.86 18.93
N VAL A 4 -11.19 9.57 19.86
CA VAL A 4 -10.28 8.42 19.77
C VAL A 4 -10.99 7.20 20.35
N ARG A 5 -11.45 6.29 19.47
CA ARG A 5 -12.05 5.03 19.89
C ARG A 5 -11.00 4.10 20.47
N ARG A 6 -11.27 3.56 21.65
CA ARG A 6 -10.43 2.54 22.30
C ARG A 6 -10.67 1.20 21.60
N ALA A 7 -9.59 0.57 21.12
CA ALA A 7 -9.62 -0.77 20.55
C ALA A 7 -8.85 -1.72 21.46
N GLU A 8 -9.41 -2.91 21.70
CA GLU A 8 -8.72 -4.02 22.35
C GLU A 8 -8.11 -4.91 21.27
N ILE A 9 -6.80 -5.15 21.36
CA ILE A 9 -6.05 -5.98 20.41
C ILE A 9 -5.48 -7.17 21.20
N PRO A 10 -5.69 -8.43 20.76
CA PRO A 10 -5.18 -9.60 21.47
C PRO A 10 -3.64 -9.66 21.41
N CYS A 11 -3.03 -10.23 22.45
CA CYS A 11 -1.62 -10.61 22.42
C CYS A 11 -1.45 -11.83 21.51
N LEU A 12 -0.62 -11.70 20.48
CA LEU A 12 -0.39 -12.73 19.46
C LEU A 12 1.09 -12.77 19.08
N THR A 13 1.55 -13.95 18.63
CA THR A 13 2.82 -14.12 17.93
C THR A 13 2.55 -14.20 16.44
N ILE A 14 3.12 -13.30 15.65
CA ILE A 14 3.00 -13.29 14.18
C ILE A 14 4.34 -13.69 13.58
N VAL A 15 4.33 -14.73 12.74
CA VAL A 15 5.45 -15.11 11.87
C VAL A 15 4.98 -14.87 10.44
N ASP A 16 5.65 -13.99 9.71
CA ASP A 16 5.20 -13.53 8.38
C ASP A 16 6.40 -13.35 7.45
N GLU A 17 6.26 -13.81 6.20
CA GLU A 17 7.26 -13.67 5.15
C GLU A 17 6.59 -13.63 3.77
N PRO A 18 7.18 -12.94 2.77
CA PRO A 18 6.60 -12.87 1.45
C PRO A 18 6.78 -14.18 0.68
N CYS A 19 5.68 -14.75 0.16
CA CYS A 19 5.75 -15.92 -0.73
C CYS A 19 6.50 -15.65 -2.05
N MET A 20 6.48 -14.39 -2.51
CA MET A 20 7.12 -13.94 -3.75
C MET A 20 8.00 -12.73 -3.46
N ARG A 21 9.25 -12.75 -3.96
CA ARG A 21 10.17 -11.61 -3.84
C ARG A 21 9.68 -10.38 -4.58
N TYR A 22 8.97 -10.57 -5.70
CA TYR A 22 8.42 -9.49 -6.53
C TYR A 22 6.90 -9.47 -6.42
N ARG A 23 6.34 -8.35 -5.96
CA ARG A 23 4.89 -8.12 -5.82
C ARG A 23 4.61 -6.75 -6.41
N GLY A 24 4.16 -6.73 -7.66
CA GLY A 24 4.10 -5.54 -8.49
C GLY A 24 2.68 -5.10 -8.85
N VAL A 25 2.51 -3.79 -9.00
CA VAL A 25 1.33 -3.16 -9.61
C VAL A 25 1.81 -2.17 -10.67
N MET A 26 1.11 -2.10 -11.81
CA MET A 26 1.41 -1.17 -12.89
C MET A 26 0.41 -0.01 -12.89
N LEU A 27 0.91 1.23 -12.97
CA LEU A 27 0.12 2.41 -13.31
C LEU A 27 0.46 2.83 -14.73
N ASP A 28 -0.57 2.99 -15.57
CA ASP A 28 -0.44 3.56 -16.91
C ASP A 28 -0.71 5.06 -16.89
N ALA A 29 0.34 5.87 -16.76
CA ALA A 29 0.27 7.32 -16.76
C ALA A 29 0.36 7.93 -18.17
N ALA A 30 0.64 7.12 -19.19
CA ALA A 30 0.74 7.56 -20.57
C ALA A 30 -0.63 7.76 -21.23
N ARG A 31 -1.64 6.96 -20.84
CA ARG A 31 -2.98 7.01 -21.44
C ARG A 31 -3.89 8.03 -20.75
N HIS A 32 -3.72 8.20 -19.45
CA HIS A 32 -4.42 9.21 -18.65
C HIS A 32 -3.47 9.84 -17.66
N PHE A 33 -3.55 11.16 -17.50
CA PHE A 33 -2.70 11.88 -16.56
C PHE A 33 -3.16 11.68 -15.12
N PHE A 34 -2.21 11.45 -14.22
CA PHE A 34 -2.41 11.41 -12.77
C PHE A 34 -1.53 12.47 -12.13
N THR A 35 -2.10 13.24 -11.21
CA THR A 35 -1.34 14.17 -10.39
C THR A 35 -0.37 13.42 -9.48
N VAL A 36 0.68 14.12 -9.04
CA VAL A 36 1.66 13.57 -8.10
C VAL A 36 0.99 13.09 -6.80
N ASP A 37 -0.04 13.80 -6.33
CA ASP A 37 -0.74 13.43 -5.09
C ASP A 37 -1.62 12.18 -5.25
N GLU A 38 -2.21 11.96 -6.43
CA GLU A 38 -2.91 10.70 -6.75
C GLU A 38 -1.93 9.52 -6.78
N VAL A 39 -0.76 9.69 -7.40
CA VAL A 39 0.28 8.65 -7.42
C VAL A 39 0.76 8.34 -6.00
N LYS A 40 1.00 9.36 -5.17
CA LYS A 40 1.37 9.15 -3.75
C LYS A 40 0.30 8.40 -2.98
N ARG A 41 -0.98 8.74 -3.16
CA ARG A 41 -2.09 8.03 -2.52
C ARG A 41 -2.13 6.56 -2.95
N LEU A 42 -1.88 6.26 -4.22
CA LEU A 42 -1.76 4.88 -4.69
C LEU A 42 -0.59 4.18 -4.00
N LEU A 43 0.59 4.79 -3.93
CA LEU A 43 1.76 4.22 -3.25
C LEU A 43 1.49 3.90 -1.78
N ASP A 44 0.75 4.75 -1.05
CA ASP A 44 0.33 4.48 0.33
C ASP A 44 -0.54 3.22 0.43
N ILE A 45 -1.47 3.05 -0.51
CA ILE A 45 -2.32 1.85 -0.58
C ILE A 45 -1.47 0.60 -0.89
N LEU A 46 -0.52 0.71 -1.83
CA LEU A 46 0.37 -0.40 -2.19
C LEU A 46 1.22 -0.84 -1.00
N ALA A 47 1.77 0.13 -0.25
CA ALA A 47 2.56 -0.13 0.94
C ALA A 47 1.75 -0.81 2.05
N LEU A 48 0.50 -0.38 2.28
CA LEU A 48 -0.43 -1.01 3.22
C LEU A 48 -0.65 -2.51 2.92
N HIS A 49 -0.62 -2.88 1.63
CA HIS A 49 -0.79 -4.25 1.15
C HIS A 49 0.54 -4.98 0.91
N LYS A 50 1.66 -4.45 1.41
CA LYS A 50 3.01 -5.05 1.29
C LYS A 50 3.46 -5.26 -0.17
N ILE A 51 2.91 -4.53 -1.13
CA ILE A 51 3.41 -4.48 -2.52
C ILE A 51 4.76 -3.74 -2.51
N ASN A 52 5.73 -4.25 -3.28
CA ASN A 52 7.11 -3.75 -3.22
C ASN A 52 7.69 -3.28 -4.56
N THR A 53 6.94 -3.42 -5.65
CA THR A 53 7.33 -2.86 -6.94
C THR A 53 6.19 -2.04 -7.54
N PHE A 54 6.53 -0.83 -7.96
CA PHE A 54 5.64 0.03 -8.73
C PHE A 54 6.15 0.12 -10.16
N HIS A 55 5.43 -0.49 -11.10
CA HIS A 55 5.75 -0.42 -12.53
C HIS A 55 5.07 0.82 -13.10
N TRP A 56 5.85 1.87 -13.31
CA TRP A 56 5.38 3.12 -13.89
C TRP A 56 5.45 3.02 -15.42
N HIS A 57 4.30 2.83 -16.06
CA HIS A 57 4.15 2.85 -17.50
C HIS A 57 3.79 4.26 -17.97
#